data_AF-A5FIC1-F1
#
_entry.id   AF-A5FIC1-F1
#
_cell.length_a   1.000
_cell.length_b   1.000
_cell.length_c   1.000
_cell.angle_alpha   90.00
_cell.angle_beta   90.00
_cell.angle_gamma   90.00
#
_symmetry.space_group_name_H-M   'P 1'
#
loop_
_entity.id
_entity.type
_entity.pdbx_description
1 polymer ?
#
loop_
_entity_poly.entity_id
_entity_poly.type
_entity_poly.pdbx_seq_one_letter_code
_entity_poly.pdbx_strand_id
1 'polypeptide(L)'
;MEMNEELEKFKNLAVQYLNTLKPISVEKNRYEVKIELTSYTELSCMITQILKSCILTLEQNANKDTDIALMLEMALQLLPVDEFELLDRINELQ
;
A
#
# COMPACT_ATOMS: atom_id res chain seq x y z
N MET A 1 -15.64 -7.12 30.95
CA MET A 1 -16.54 -7.20 29.79
C MET A 1 -16.14 -6.15 28.75
N GLU A 2 -15.95 -4.89 29.16
CA GLU A 2 -15.57 -3.75 28.27
C GLU A 2 -14.33 -3.99 27.38
N MET A 3 -13.22 -4.51 27.93
CA MET A 3 -11.98 -4.75 27.17
C MET A 3 -12.13 -5.75 26.00
N ASN A 4 -13.14 -6.62 26.05
CA ASN A 4 -13.41 -7.59 24.98
C ASN A 4 -14.23 -6.97 23.85
N GLU A 5 -15.06 -5.96 24.14
CA GLU A 5 -15.84 -5.22 23.14
C GLU A 5 -14.97 -4.23 22.37
N GLU A 6 -14.00 -3.58 23.03
CA GLU A 6 -13.02 -2.70 22.39
C GLU A 6 -12.11 -3.47 21.44
N LEU A 7 -11.63 -4.65 21.86
CA LEU A 7 -10.83 -5.52 21.03
C LEU A 7 -11.57 -5.99 19.77
N GLU A 8 -12.86 -6.30 19.88
CA GLU A 8 -13.66 -6.68 18.70
C GLU A 8 -13.97 -5.50 17.77
N LYS A 9 -14.18 -4.30 18.31
CA LYS A 9 -14.28 -3.10 17.46
C LYS A 9 -12.99 -2.87 16.68
N PHE A 10 -11.83 -3.03 17.32
CA PHE A 10 -10.53 -2.88 16.67
C PHE A 10 -10.33 -3.90 15.55
N LYS A 11 -10.65 -5.18 15.79
CA LYS A 11 -10.54 -6.22 14.74
C LYS A 11 -11.44 -5.93 13.55
N ASN A 12 -12.67 -5.48 13.80
CA ASN A 12 -13.60 -5.13 12.73
C ASN A 12 -13.10 -3.94 11.89
N LEU A 13 -12.53 -2.91 12.54
CA LEU A 13 -11.85 -1.81 11.85
C LEU A 13 -10.64 -2.31 11.04
N ALA A 14 -9.79 -3.13 11.63
CA ALA A 14 -8.62 -3.68 10.94
C ALA A 14 -8.99 -4.49 9.69
N VAL A 15 -10.09 -5.24 9.72
CA VAL A 15 -10.57 -5.98 8.54
C VAL A 15 -11.03 -5.04 7.41
N GLN A 16 -11.57 -3.87 7.74
CA GLN A 16 -12.05 -2.90 6.74
C GLN A 16 -10.93 -2.20 6.01
N TYR A 17 -9.78 -1.98 6.67
CA TYR A 17 -8.69 -1.18 6.12
C TYR A 17 -7.44 -2.00 5.73
N LEU A 18 -7.17 -3.16 6.35
CA LEU A 18 -6.02 -4.03 6.02
C LEU A 18 -6.34 -4.99 4.86
N ASN A 19 -6.37 -4.45 3.64
CA ASN A 19 -6.79 -5.17 2.44
C ASN A 19 -5.72 -5.24 1.34
N THR A 20 -4.68 -4.41 1.37
CA THR A 20 -3.64 -4.35 0.34
C THR A 20 -2.87 -5.67 0.19
N LEU A 21 -2.68 -6.41 1.29
CA LEU A 21 -2.06 -7.75 1.27
C LEU A 21 -3.07 -8.89 1.03
N LYS A 22 -4.36 -8.60 0.93
CA LYS A 22 -5.41 -9.57 0.58
C LYS A 22 -5.72 -9.47 -0.92
N PRO A 23 -6.19 -10.54 -1.57
CA PRO A 23 -6.62 -10.45 -2.95
C PRO A 23 -7.82 -9.49 -3.05
N ILE A 24 -7.67 -8.44 -3.86
CA ILE A 24 -8.78 -7.55 -4.22
C ILE A 24 -9.73 -8.34 -5.12
N SER A 25 -11.03 -8.23 -4.87
CA SER A 25 -12.04 -8.96 -5.63
C SER A 25 -12.25 -8.33 -7.01
N VAL A 26 -12.01 -9.15 -8.04
CA VAL A 26 -12.19 -8.94 -9.49
C VAL A 26 -13.23 -7.88 -9.88
N GLU A 27 -12.76 -6.77 -10.45
CA GLU A 27 -13.57 -5.90 -11.30
C GLU A 27 -13.42 -6.30 -12.79
N LYS A 28 -14.52 -6.20 -13.55
CA LYS A 28 -14.56 -6.58 -14.97
C LYS A 28 -13.68 -5.64 -15.81
N ASN A 29 -12.85 -6.23 -16.69
CA ASN A 29 -11.91 -5.63 -17.66
C ASN A 29 -10.50 -5.30 -17.16
N ARG A 30 -10.00 -5.93 -16.09
CA ARG A 30 -8.59 -5.84 -15.67
C ARG A 30 -7.97 -7.23 -15.50
N TYR A 31 -6.69 -7.36 -15.86
CA TYR A 31 -5.89 -8.55 -15.54
C TYR A 31 -5.06 -8.24 -14.29
N GLU A 32 -5.23 -9.06 -13.25
CA GLU A 32 -4.47 -8.92 -12.01
C GLU A 32 -3.27 -9.87 -12.01
N VAL A 33 -2.11 -9.34 -11.62
CA VAL A 33 -0.94 -10.13 -11.28
C VAL A 33 -0.79 -10.08 -9.77
N LYS A 34 -0.89 -11.24 -9.12
CA LYS A 34 -0.74 -11.34 -7.66
C LYS A 34 0.75 -11.33 -7.30
N ILE A 35 1.16 -10.36 -6.49
CA ILE A 35 2.49 -10.33 -5.87
C ILE A 35 2.33 -10.84 -4.44
N GLU A 36 3.00 -11.95 -4.12
CA GLU A 36 2.96 -12.50 -2.76
C GLU A 36 4.04 -11.84 -1.91
N LEU A 37 3.62 -11.24 -0.80
CA LEU A 37 4.49 -10.56 0.16
C LEU A 37 4.26 -11.14 1.55
N THR A 38 5.32 -11.24 2.33
CA THR A 38 5.33 -11.81 3.67
C THR A 38 4.88 -10.80 4.74
N SER A 39 4.97 -9.49 4.46
CA SER A 39 4.62 -8.43 5.41
C SER A 39 4.48 -7.04 4.76
N TYR A 40 3.88 -6.10 5.50
CA TYR A 40 3.89 -4.67 5.14
C TYR A 40 5.30 -4.05 5.15
N THR A 41 6.23 -4.64 5.90
CA THR A 41 7.65 -4.26 5.85
C THR A 41 8.26 -4.59 4.49
N GLU A 42 7.91 -5.75 3.93
CA GLU A 42 8.36 -6.13 2.58
C GLU A 42 7.70 -5.25 1.51
N LEU A 43 6.40 -4.98 1.63
CA LEU A 43 5.69 -4.04 0.76
C LEU A 43 6.33 -2.64 0.77
N SER A 44 6.57 -2.09 1.95
CA SER A 44 7.18 -0.76 2.08
C SER A 44 8.63 -0.73 1.57
N CYS A 45 9.38 -1.82 1.74
CA CYS A 45 10.69 -1.97 1.12
C CYS A 45 10.60 -1.91 -0.40
N MET A 46 9.66 -2.66 -1.01
CA MET A 46 9.44 -2.66 -2.46
C MET A 46 9.10 -1.27 -2.99
N ILE A 47 8.12 -0.59 -2.40
CA ILE A 47 7.74 0.79 -2.76
C ILE A 47 8.96 1.74 -2.64
N THR A 48 9.70 1.62 -1.54
CA THR A 48 10.89 2.45 -1.29
C THR A 48 11.96 2.26 -2.35
N GLN A 49 12.21 1.02 -2.79
CA GLN A 49 13.20 0.76 -3.84
C GLN A 49 12.75 1.33 -5.18
N ILE A 50 11.47 1.18 -5.55
CA ILE A 50 10.92 1.76 -6.78
C ILE A 50 11.10 3.29 -6.78
N LEU A 51 10.74 3.96 -5.67
CA LEU A 51 10.87 5.41 -5.55
C LEU A 51 12.34 5.86 -5.61
N LYS A 52 13.24 5.18 -4.91
CA LYS A 52 14.69 5.49 -4.95
C LYS A 52 15.26 5.35 -6.36
N SER A 53 14.90 4.28 -7.06
CA SER A 53 15.31 4.10 -8.46
C SER A 53 14.80 5.24 -9.34
N CYS A 54 13.53 5.63 -9.21
CA CYS A 54 12.97 6.76 -9.96
C CYS A 54 13.73 8.07 -9.68
N ILE A 55 14.00 8.37 -8.41
CA ILE A 55 14.75 9.57 -8.00
C ILE A 55 16.14 9.57 -8.63
N LEU A 56 16.90 8.47 -8.48
CA LEU A 56 18.24 8.35 -9.04
C LEU A 56 18.24 8.52 -10.56
N THR A 57 17.29 7.92 -11.26
CA THR A 57 17.18 8.07 -12.72
C THR A 57 16.83 9.49 -13.12
N LEU A 58 15.91 10.15 -12.42
CA LEU A 58 15.54 11.56 -12.67
C LEU A 58 16.71 12.51 -12.43
N GLU A 59 17.50 12.28 -11.38
CA GLU A 59 18.69 13.08 -11.07
C GLU A 59 19.79 12.93 -12.13
N GLN A 60 19.94 11.73 -12.70
CA GLN A 60 20.98 11.42 -13.69
C GLN A 60 20.57 11.79 -15.13
N ASN A 61 19.29 11.64 -15.49
CA ASN A 61 18.76 11.86 -16.83
C ASN A 61 17.36 12.50 -16.76
N ALA A 62 17.32 13.82 -16.54
CA ALA A 62 16.07 14.58 -16.36
C ALA A 62 15.12 14.59 -17.58
N ASN A 63 15.51 14.04 -18.74
CA ASN A 63 14.77 14.17 -19.99
C ASN A 63 14.28 12.82 -20.53
N LYS A 64 12.99 12.55 -20.29
CA LYS A 64 12.08 11.70 -21.09
C LYS A 64 12.24 10.17 -21.03
N ASP A 65 12.38 9.60 -19.83
CA ASP A 65 12.17 8.15 -19.71
C ASP A 65 10.72 7.83 -19.32
N THR A 66 9.99 7.29 -20.30
CA THR A 66 8.65 6.70 -20.15
C THR A 66 8.63 5.62 -19.05
N ASP A 67 9.77 5.00 -18.79
CA ASP A 67 9.94 3.96 -17.77
C ASP A 67 9.79 4.50 -16.34
N ILE A 68 10.16 5.76 -16.08
CA ILE A 68 9.96 6.38 -14.75
C ILE A 68 8.47 6.57 -14.47
N ALA A 69 7.70 7.03 -15.47
CA ALA A 69 6.26 7.22 -15.30
C ALA A 69 5.56 5.89 -14.98
N LEU A 70 5.97 4.80 -15.64
CA LEU A 70 5.44 3.46 -15.35
C LEU A 70 5.83 2.98 -13.94
N MET A 71 7.07 3.20 -13.52
CA MET A 71 7.52 2.83 -12.17
C MET A 71 6.81 3.62 -11.07
N LEU A 72 6.57 4.91 -11.28
CA LEU A 72 5.79 5.73 -10.36
C LEU A 72 4.32 5.28 -10.28
N GLU A 73 3.72 4.90 -11.41
CA GLU A 73 2.37 4.32 -11.45
C GLU A 73 2.31 2.99 -10.67
N MET A 74 3.32 2.13 -10.82
CA MET A 74 3.41 0.89 -10.01
C MET A 74 3.57 1.20 -8.52
N ALA A 75 4.41 2.16 -8.14
CA ALA A 75 4.55 2.57 -6.75
C ALA A 75 3.22 3.10 -6.19
N LEU A 76 2.49 3.89 -6.97
CA LEU A 76 1.18 4.43 -6.59
C LEU A 76 0.15 3.31 -6.36
N GLN A 77 0.11 2.31 -7.23
CA GLN A 77 -0.81 1.16 -7.10
C GLN A 77 -0.50 0.25 -5.91
N LEU A 78 0.76 0.26 -5.43
CA LEU A 78 1.18 -0.53 -4.27
C LEU A 78 0.97 0.20 -2.93
N LEU A 79 0.68 1.51 -2.94
CA LEU A 79 0.50 2.27 -1.69
C LEU A 79 -0.73 1.78 -0.91
N PRO A 80 -0.57 1.38 0.37
CA PRO A 80 -1.66 0.90 1.19
C PRO A 80 -2.44 2.09 1.80
N VAL A 81 -3.19 2.81 0.94
CA VAL A 81 -3.88 4.06 1.30
C VAL A 81 -4.92 3.86 2.40
N ASP A 82 -5.72 2.80 2.29
CA ASP A 82 -6.74 2.46 3.30
C ASP A 82 -6.08 2.18 4.66
N GLU A 83 -4.95 1.46 4.66
CA GLU A 83 -4.19 1.20 5.88
C GLU A 83 -3.59 2.47 6.49
N PHE A 84 -3.19 3.45 5.68
CA PHE A 84 -2.76 4.76 6.20
C PHE A 84 -3.92 5.51 6.86
N GLU A 85 -5.13 5.48 6.28
CA GLU A 85 -6.31 6.08 6.91
C GLU A 85 -6.63 5.41 8.27
N LEU A 86 -6.48 4.08 8.37
CA LEU A 86 -6.63 3.39 9.64
C LEU A 86 -5.64 3.90 10.71
N LEU A 87 -4.38 4.12 10.33
CA LEU A 87 -3.37 4.64 11.25
C LEU A 87 -3.73 6.05 11.76
N ASP A 88 -4.23 6.91 10.87
CA ASP A 88 -4.72 8.24 11.25
C ASP A 88 -5.89 8.14 12.24
N ARG A 89 -6.86 7.25 11.97
CA ARG A 89 -7.99 6.98 12.88
C ARG A 89 -7.55 6.46 14.25
N ILE A 90 -6.55 5.58 14.30
CA ILE A 90 -6.00 5.09 15.56
C ILE A 90 -5.36 6.23 16.34
N ASN A 91 -4.60 7.10 15.66
CA ASN A 91 -3.95 8.25 16.28
C ASN A 91 -4.96 9.28 16.81
N GLU A 92 -6.12 9.47 16.15
CA GLU A 92 -7.23 10.30 16.64
C GLU A 92 -7.87 9.77 17.94
N LEU A 93 -7.71 8.47 18.24
CA LEU A 93 -8.26 7.82 19.42
C LEU A 93 -7.30 7.82 20.63
N GLN A 94 -6.08 8.36 20.48
CA GLN A 94 -5.07 8.43 21.54
C GLN A 94 -5.17 9.68 22.42
#